data_AF-A0A7S1FXI6-F1
#
_entry.id   AF-A0A7S1FXI6-F1
#
_cell.length_a   1.000
_cell.length_b   1.000
_cell.length_c   1.000
_cell.angle_alpha   90.00
_cell.angle_beta   90.00
_cell.angle_gamma   90.00
#
_symmetry.space_group_name_H-M   'P 1'
#
loop_
_entity.id
_entity.type
_entity.pdbx_description
1 polymer ?
#
loop_
_entity_poly.entity_id
_entity_poly.type
_entity_poly.pdbx_seq_one_letter_code
_entity_poly.pdbx_strand_id
1 'polypeptide(L)'
;MLCYSPSHRPDNLRGTTPRRLQSSYAVFEPHWQVMVADGRASGRAVWNGTVYDFSDASLYIEKNWGGAFPFKWYWAQCNSWSSTGTTPVRRLSITSGGGTRILPLGATEDLGMVCVHVDGTFYEAVPWTSSMRWEVEPWGSWRLSGRTIESSSAERPFEVELTVKCDAPGVKLRAPTKADGLAYFCRDSFEGEVELSLWDLVRGPDGKYVRAPDRPPVVDRATGFQCAVEVGGGPWWDKWEDDAKMREPMRTMVKAPYTLKKIKKWIGRTLGRGSNNGSK
;
A
#
# COMPACT_ATOMS: atom_id res chain seq x y z
N MET A 1 5.94 3.16 8.01
CA MET A 1 4.93 2.90 6.96
C MET A 1 3.58 2.51 7.52
N LEU A 2 2.62 3.42 7.42
CA LEU A 2 1.19 3.10 7.47
C LEU A 2 0.70 3.23 6.03
N CYS A 3 0.40 2.12 5.36
CA CYS A 3 -0.21 2.16 4.04
C CYS A 3 -1.73 2.35 4.22
N TYR A 4 -2.31 3.31 3.50
CA TYR A 4 -3.73 3.60 3.58
C TYR A 4 -4.29 3.80 2.18
N SER A 5 -5.42 3.17 1.89
CA SER A 5 -6.31 3.51 0.78
C SER A 5 -7.70 3.83 1.37
N PRO A 6 -8.28 5.01 1.13
CA PRO A 6 -9.64 5.30 1.56
C PRO A 6 -10.62 4.45 0.74
N SER A 7 -11.26 3.48 1.39
CA SER A 7 -12.48 2.86 0.84
C SER A 7 -13.53 3.95 0.57
N HIS A 8 -14.21 3.91 -0.58
CA HIS A 8 -15.47 4.62 -0.77
C HIS A 8 -16.44 4.20 0.35
N ARG A 9 -16.86 5.13 1.20
CA ARG A 9 -17.92 4.90 2.20
C ARG A 9 -19.04 5.90 1.95
N PRO A 10 -20.31 5.51 2.12
CA PRO A 10 -21.43 6.45 2.06
C PRO A 10 -21.22 7.58 3.07
N ASP A 11 -21.61 8.80 2.68
CA ASP A 11 -21.30 10.12 3.26
C ASP A 11 -21.63 10.36 4.75
N ASN A 12 -22.06 9.34 5.50
CA ASN A 12 -22.68 9.53 6.81
C ASN A 12 -21.77 9.22 8.02
N LEU A 13 -20.45 9.17 7.86
CA LEU A 13 -19.52 9.06 8.99
C LEU A 13 -18.55 10.25 9.03
N ARG A 14 -19.06 11.40 9.49
CA ARG A 14 -18.24 12.54 9.95
C ARG A 14 -17.53 12.18 11.27
N GLY A 15 -16.45 11.42 11.15
CA GLY A 15 -15.54 11.14 12.26
C GLY A 15 -14.12 10.96 11.74
N THR A 16 -13.13 11.53 12.43
CA THR A 16 -11.72 11.23 12.18
C THR A 16 -11.51 9.73 12.33
N THR A 17 -11.23 9.03 11.23
CA THR A 17 -10.97 7.60 11.26
C THR A 17 -9.75 7.30 12.16
N PRO A 18 -9.75 6.19 12.92
CA PRO A 18 -8.61 5.82 13.79
C PRO A 18 -7.26 5.86 13.07
N ARG A 19 -7.23 5.54 11.77
CA ARG A 19 -6.03 5.54 10.94
C ARG A 19 -5.49 6.95 10.61
N ARG A 20 -6.35 7.97 10.47
CA ARG A 20 -5.92 9.38 10.32
C ARG A 20 -5.22 9.91 11.57
N LEU A 21 -5.51 9.36 12.74
CA LEU A 21 -4.84 9.73 13.99
C LEU A 21 -3.55 8.93 14.20
N GLN A 22 -3.46 7.70 13.71
CA GLN A 22 -2.21 6.93 13.73
C GLN A 22 -1.13 7.59 12.86
N SER A 23 -1.54 8.20 11.75
CA SER A 23 -0.65 8.91 10.83
C SER A 23 -0.03 10.18 11.40
N SER A 24 -0.43 10.64 12.60
CA SER A 24 0.19 11.77 13.30
C SER A 24 1.28 11.37 14.30
N TYR A 25 1.59 10.07 14.47
CA TYR A 25 2.67 9.62 15.36
C TYR A 25 3.94 9.25 14.57
N ALA A 26 5.08 9.81 14.99
CA ALA A 26 6.40 9.59 14.38
C ALA A 26 6.87 8.13 14.40
N VAL A 27 6.34 7.30 15.32
CA VAL A 27 6.65 5.86 15.40
C VAL A 27 6.26 5.09 14.14
N PHE A 28 5.36 5.63 13.32
CA PHE A 28 4.91 5.01 12.08
C PHE A 28 5.60 5.56 10.83
N GLU A 29 6.62 6.42 10.98
CA GLU A 29 7.38 6.96 9.86
C GLU A 29 8.14 5.85 9.08
N PRO A 30 8.47 6.10 7.81
CA PRO A 30 7.86 7.12 6.94
C PRO A 30 6.39 6.79 6.64
N HIS A 31 5.60 7.80 6.34
CA HIS A 31 4.19 7.67 6.02
C HIS A 31 3.96 7.76 4.51
N TRP A 32 3.15 6.84 3.99
CA TRP A 32 2.78 6.76 2.59
C TRP A 32 1.27 6.51 2.51
N GLN A 33 0.55 7.43 1.89
CA GLN A 33 -0.91 7.41 1.89
C GLN A 33 -1.44 7.58 0.47
N VAL A 34 -2.19 6.59 -0.01
CA VAL A 34 -3.00 6.73 -1.22
C VAL A 34 -4.20 7.59 -0.87
N MET A 35 -4.40 8.67 -1.62
CA MET A 35 -5.53 9.58 -1.47
C MET A 35 -6.62 9.25 -2.47
N VAL A 36 -6.24 8.93 -3.71
CA VAL A 36 -7.14 8.55 -4.80
C VAL A 36 -6.43 7.45 -5.60
N ALA A 37 -7.02 6.26 -5.68
CA ALA A 37 -6.48 5.15 -6.45
C ALA A 37 -7.08 5.07 -7.87
N ASP A 38 -8.42 5.12 -7.96
CA ASP A 38 -9.22 5.09 -9.19
C ASP A 38 -9.99 6.41 -9.35
N GLY A 39 -9.28 7.48 -9.69
CA GLY A 39 -9.85 8.80 -9.91
C GLY A 39 -10.07 9.11 -11.39
N ARG A 40 -10.91 10.11 -11.67
CA ARG A 40 -11.10 10.70 -13.00
C ARG A 40 -10.88 12.20 -12.98
N ALA A 41 -10.18 12.73 -13.97
CA ALA A 41 -9.88 14.15 -14.09
C ALA A 41 -10.12 14.66 -15.51
N SER A 42 -10.63 15.90 -15.61
CA SER A 42 -10.69 16.65 -16.87
C SER A 42 -10.03 18.01 -16.65
N GLY A 43 -9.27 18.48 -17.62
CA GLY A 43 -8.56 19.74 -17.49
C GLY A 43 -7.49 19.92 -18.56
N ARG A 44 -6.55 20.80 -18.24
CA ARG A 44 -5.46 21.21 -19.12
C ARG A 44 -4.17 21.27 -18.34
N ALA A 45 -3.11 20.70 -18.90
CA ALA A 45 -1.73 20.89 -18.46
C ALA A 45 -0.95 21.62 -19.55
N VAL A 46 -0.12 22.59 -19.16
CA VAL A 46 0.83 23.24 -20.08
C VAL A 46 2.23 22.83 -19.65
N TRP A 47 2.94 22.12 -20.52
CA TRP A 47 4.28 21.65 -20.24
C TRP A 47 5.21 21.92 -21.43
N ASN A 48 6.33 22.60 -21.16
CA ASN A 48 7.31 23.03 -22.15
C ASN A 48 6.69 23.74 -23.39
N GLY A 49 5.68 24.59 -23.16
CA GLY A 49 4.96 25.29 -24.24
C GLY A 49 3.92 24.45 -24.98
N THR A 50 3.85 23.13 -24.73
CA THR A 50 2.83 22.23 -25.27
C THR A 50 1.62 22.19 -24.36
N VAL A 51 0.43 22.28 -24.95
CA VAL A 51 -0.86 22.18 -24.24
C VAL A 51 -1.38 20.74 -24.34
N TYR A 52 -1.67 20.15 -23.19
CA TYR A 52 -2.27 18.83 -23.04
C TYR A 52 -3.67 19.00 -22.46
N ASP A 53 -4.69 18.91 -23.29
CA ASP A 53 -6.07 18.82 -22.85
C ASP A 53 -6.42 17.36 -22.58
N PHE A 54 -7.05 17.09 -21.44
CA PHE A 54 -7.49 15.76 -21.07
C PHE A 54 -8.92 15.81 -20.54
N SER A 55 -9.70 14.78 -20.86
CA SER A 55 -11.09 14.66 -20.41
C SER A 55 -11.32 13.26 -19.93
N ASP A 56 -11.89 13.12 -18.73
CA ASP A 56 -12.14 11.85 -18.08
C ASP A 56 -10.89 10.95 -18.16
N ALA A 57 -9.74 11.47 -17.74
CA ALA A 57 -8.47 10.74 -17.71
C ALA A 57 -8.30 10.07 -16.35
N SER A 58 -7.62 8.92 -16.32
CA SER A 58 -7.28 8.22 -15.08
C SER A 58 -6.41 9.08 -14.16
N LEU A 59 -6.72 9.09 -12.86
CA LEU A 59 -6.03 9.89 -11.85
C LEU A 59 -5.64 9.04 -10.65
N TYR A 60 -4.37 9.15 -10.25
CA TYR A 60 -3.85 8.63 -9.00
C TYR A 60 -3.27 9.79 -8.18
N ILE A 61 -3.54 9.78 -6.87
CA ILE A 61 -2.99 10.78 -5.94
C ILE A 61 -2.50 10.05 -4.70
N GLU A 62 -1.26 10.34 -4.31
CA GLU A 62 -0.69 9.93 -3.03
C GLU A 62 -0.09 11.09 -2.26
N LYS A 63 0.20 10.85 -0.99
CA LYS A 63 0.84 11.79 -0.09
C LYS A 63 1.87 11.06 0.76
N ASN A 64 3.10 11.58 0.74
CA ASN A 64 4.25 10.99 1.42
C ASN A 64 4.83 12.02 2.38
N TRP A 65 5.17 11.61 3.61
CA TRP A 65 5.83 12.47 4.60
C TRP A 65 6.59 11.66 5.66
N GLY A 66 7.47 12.33 6.40
CA GLY A 66 8.28 11.73 7.46
C GLY A 66 9.71 12.27 7.44
N GLY A 67 10.56 11.80 8.35
CA GLY A 67 11.93 12.29 8.49
C GLY A 67 12.90 11.84 7.38
N ALA A 68 12.68 10.67 6.77
CA ALA A 68 13.51 10.15 5.67
C ALA A 68 12.81 9.01 4.91
N PHE A 69 13.30 8.70 3.71
CA PHE A 69 12.84 7.59 2.88
C PHE A 69 13.07 6.21 3.56
N PRO A 70 12.26 5.17 3.26
CA PRO A 70 12.48 3.82 3.78
C PRO A 70 13.86 3.24 3.45
N PHE A 71 14.29 2.25 4.24
CA PHE A 71 15.58 1.56 4.01
C PHE A 71 15.55 0.68 2.76
N LYS A 72 14.42 0.02 2.52
CA LYS A 72 14.04 -0.57 1.22
C LYS A 72 12.62 -0.15 0.91
N TRP A 73 12.34 0.06 -0.36
CA TRP A 73 11.05 0.46 -0.88
C TRP A 73 10.82 -0.07 -2.29
N TYR A 74 9.62 -0.58 -2.55
CA TYR A 74 9.10 -0.73 -3.90
C TYR A 74 7.73 -0.07 -3.99
N TRP A 75 7.37 0.33 -5.21
CA TRP A 75 6.04 0.82 -5.53
C TRP A 75 5.66 0.43 -6.97
N ALA A 76 4.37 0.17 -7.17
CA ALA A 76 3.79 -0.08 -8.48
C ALA A 76 2.34 0.45 -8.53
N GLN A 77 1.97 1.16 -9.58
CA GLN A 77 0.64 1.73 -9.77
C GLN A 77 0.25 1.70 -11.26
N CYS A 78 -0.98 1.28 -11.57
CA CYS A 78 -1.45 1.28 -12.95
C CYS A 78 -2.96 1.48 -13.03
N ASN A 79 -3.38 2.42 -13.89
CA ASN A 79 -4.77 2.68 -14.26
C ASN A 79 -4.99 2.64 -15.78
N SER A 80 -4.02 2.12 -16.53
CA SER A 80 -3.99 2.07 -17.99
C SER A 80 -3.97 0.61 -18.43
N TRP A 81 -5.09 0.14 -18.98
CA TRP A 81 -5.31 -1.28 -19.25
C TRP A 81 -5.62 -1.53 -20.72
N SER A 82 -5.01 -2.58 -21.27
CA SER A 82 -5.24 -3.01 -22.64
C SER A 82 -6.62 -3.67 -22.75
N SER A 83 -7.39 -3.28 -23.76
CA SER A 83 -8.59 -4.03 -24.14
C SER A 83 -8.16 -5.29 -24.90
N THR A 84 -7.87 -6.39 -24.19
CA THR A 84 -7.56 -7.67 -24.84
C THR A 84 -8.58 -8.72 -24.43
N GLY A 85 -9.25 -9.33 -25.43
CA GLY A 85 -10.10 -10.51 -25.26
C GLY A 85 -11.55 -10.27 -24.77
N THR A 86 -12.12 -11.31 -24.15
CA THR A 86 -13.51 -11.46 -23.70
C THR A 86 -13.86 -10.67 -22.43
N THR A 87 -12.93 -9.89 -21.90
CA THR A 87 -13.13 -9.10 -20.68
C THR A 87 -13.47 -7.67 -21.10
N PRO A 88 -14.69 -7.15 -20.83
CA PRO A 88 -15.05 -5.78 -21.18
C PRO A 88 -14.10 -4.77 -20.52
N VAL A 89 -13.97 -3.57 -21.10
CA VAL A 89 -13.17 -2.48 -20.52
C VAL A 89 -13.69 -2.19 -19.11
N ARG A 90 -12.95 -2.66 -18.09
CA ARG A 90 -13.29 -2.46 -16.68
C ARG A 90 -12.62 -1.21 -16.16
N ARG A 91 -13.24 -0.54 -15.18
CA ARG A 91 -12.51 0.42 -14.35
C ARG A 91 -11.60 -0.37 -13.43
N LEU A 92 -10.33 -0.42 -13.81
CA LEU A 92 -9.31 -1.20 -13.12
C LEU A 92 -8.21 -0.28 -12.63
N SER A 93 -7.84 -0.43 -11.37
CA SER A 93 -6.71 0.28 -10.76
C SER A 93 -5.96 -0.67 -9.86
N ILE A 94 -4.64 -0.71 -9.98
CA ILE A 94 -3.77 -1.36 -9.01
C ILE A 94 -2.92 -0.32 -8.29
N THR A 95 -2.66 -0.58 -7.02
CA THR A 95 -1.65 0.12 -6.25
C THR A 95 -0.98 -0.87 -5.33
N SER A 96 0.34 -0.94 -5.39
CA SER A 96 1.16 -1.78 -4.54
C SER A 96 2.34 -0.98 -4.04
N GLY A 97 2.69 -1.19 -2.79
CA GLY A 97 3.82 -0.50 -2.18
C GLY A 97 4.29 -1.26 -0.96
N GLY A 98 5.59 -1.37 -0.79
CA GLY A 98 6.20 -2.09 0.32
C GLY A 98 7.52 -1.47 0.73
N GLY A 99 7.84 -1.55 2.01
CA GLY A 99 9.03 -0.93 2.54
C GLY A 99 9.45 -1.43 3.92
N THR A 100 10.75 -1.41 4.14
CA THR A 100 11.38 -1.65 5.43
C THR A 100 11.37 -0.36 6.24
N ARG A 101 10.64 -0.36 7.35
CA ARG A 101 10.66 0.74 8.33
C ARG A 101 11.52 0.40 9.54
N ILE A 102 11.94 1.44 10.26
CA ILE A 102 12.63 1.32 11.55
C ILE A 102 11.63 1.65 12.66
N LEU A 103 11.46 0.71 13.59
CA LEU A 103 10.68 0.82 14.82
C LEU A 103 11.53 1.41 15.96
N PRO A 104 10.92 1.81 17.08
CA PRO A 104 11.67 2.20 18.28
C PRO A 104 12.67 1.11 18.69
N LEU A 105 13.79 1.52 19.27
CA LEU A 105 14.91 0.64 19.67
C LEU A 105 15.65 -0.01 18.49
N GLY A 106 15.46 0.46 17.26
CA GLY A 106 16.25 0.06 16.10
C GLY A 106 15.80 -1.24 15.43
N ALA A 107 14.72 -1.86 15.90
CA ALA A 107 14.13 -3.01 15.21
C ALA A 107 13.58 -2.58 13.83
N THR A 108 13.63 -3.47 12.84
CA THR A 108 13.03 -3.24 11.52
C THR A 108 11.78 -4.07 11.32
N GLU A 109 10.93 -3.61 10.41
CA GLU A 109 9.72 -4.31 10.01
C GLU A 109 9.42 -4.07 8.53
N ASP A 110 9.13 -5.15 7.83
CA ASP A 110 8.78 -5.15 6.42
C ASP A 110 7.26 -5.20 6.25
N LEU A 111 6.75 -4.18 5.58
CA LEU A 111 5.32 -3.99 5.35
C LEU A 111 5.08 -3.77 3.88
N GLY A 112 4.09 -4.47 3.32
CA GLY A 112 3.65 -4.30 1.94
C GLY A 112 2.14 -4.27 1.83
N MET A 113 1.64 -3.75 0.72
CA MET A 113 0.24 -3.88 0.35
C MET A 113 0.08 -4.17 -1.13
N VAL A 114 -0.99 -4.87 -1.49
CA VAL A 114 -1.52 -4.95 -2.86
C VAL A 114 -3.00 -4.57 -2.81
N CYS A 115 -3.36 -3.54 -3.54
CA CYS A 115 -4.70 -2.98 -3.58
C CYS A 115 -5.20 -3.00 -5.02
N VAL A 116 -6.45 -3.44 -5.23
CA VAL A 116 -7.09 -3.49 -6.54
C VAL A 116 -8.47 -2.87 -6.47
N HIS A 117 -8.80 -1.97 -7.39
CA HIS A 117 -10.17 -1.53 -7.64
C HIS A 117 -10.67 -2.15 -8.94
N VAL A 118 -11.84 -2.79 -8.92
CA VAL A 118 -12.50 -3.37 -10.08
C VAL A 118 -13.94 -2.88 -10.11
N ASP A 119 -14.29 -2.01 -11.06
CA ASP A 119 -15.64 -1.46 -11.23
C ASP A 119 -16.25 -0.90 -9.92
N GLY A 120 -15.45 -0.14 -9.16
CA GLY A 120 -15.84 0.42 -7.87
C GLY A 120 -15.72 -0.55 -6.68
N THR A 121 -15.39 -1.82 -6.92
CA THR A 121 -15.14 -2.81 -5.88
C THR A 121 -13.69 -2.78 -5.42
N PHE A 122 -13.44 -2.63 -4.12
CA PHE A 122 -12.09 -2.56 -3.56
C PHE A 122 -11.65 -3.88 -2.92
N TYR A 123 -10.47 -4.36 -3.31
CA TYR A 123 -9.76 -5.52 -2.75
C TYR A 123 -8.47 -5.03 -2.08
N GLU A 124 -8.34 -5.25 -0.77
CA GLU A 124 -7.24 -4.75 0.06
C GLU A 124 -6.45 -5.91 0.66
N ALA A 125 -5.25 -6.18 0.15
CA ALA A 125 -4.32 -7.14 0.71
C ALA A 125 -3.22 -6.40 1.49
N VAL A 126 -3.34 -6.40 2.83
CA VAL A 126 -2.46 -5.66 3.75
C VAL A 126 -2.04 -6.54 4.94
N PRO A 127 -0.92 -6.24 5.63
CA PRO A 127 -0.26 -7.19 6.55
C PRO A 127 -1.09 -7.53 7.80
N TRP A 128 -2.07 -6.70 8.15
CA TRP A 128 -2.95 -6.97 9.29
C TRP A 128 -4.10 -7.93 8.95
N THR A 129 -4.56 -7.97 7.70
CA THR A 129 -5.74 -8.76 7.25
C THR A 129 -5.39 -9.89 6.29
N SER A 130 -4.18 -9.90 5.75
CA SER A 130 -3.83 -10.74 4.61
C SER A 130 -2.40 -11.25 4.75
N SER A 131 -2.11 -12.41 4.16
CA SER A 131 -0.72 -12.77 3.84
C SER A 131 -0.37 -12.09 2.52
N MET A 132 0.72 -11.33 2.50
CA MET A 132 1.15 -10.58 1.33
C MET A 132 2.63 -10.88 1.12
N ARG A 133 3.03 -11.23 -0.09
CA ARG A 133 4.40 -11.60 -0.45
C ARG A 133 4.85 -10.78 -1.64
N TRP A 134 6.12 -10.43 -1.67
CA TRP A 134 6.75 -9.79 -2.81
C TRP A 134 8.08 -10.45 -3.15
N GLU A 135 8.41 -10.37 -4.44
CA GLU A 135 9.74 -10.63 -4.99
C GLU A 135 10.05 -9.50 -5.95
N VAL A 136 10.99 -8.63 -5.56
CA VAL A 136 11.35 -7.42 -6.32
C VAL A 136 12.83 -7.47 -6.63
N GLU A 137 13.17 -7.46 -7.91
CA GLU A 137 14.55 -7.35 -8.36
C GLU A 137 15.11 -5.95 -8.06
N PRO A 138 16.43 -5.75 -7.99
CA PRO A 138 17.02 -4.42 -7.87
C PRO A 138 16.50 -3.44 -8.94
N TRP A 139 16.05 -3.95 -10.09
CA TRP A 139 15.21 -3.23 -11.04
C TRP A 139 14.50 -4.19 -12.02
N GLY A 140 13.39 -3.73 -12.59
CA GLY A 140 12.82 -4.27 -13.82
C GLY A 140 11.83 -5.41 -13.66
N SER A 141 11.71 -6.02 -12.47
CA SER A 141 10.71 -7.05 -12.20
C SER A 141 10.17 -6.98 -10.77
N TRP A 142 8.84 -7.00 -10.66
CA TRP A 142 8.10 -7.09 -9.41
C TRP A 142 7.09 -8.24 -9.52
N ARG A 143 7.11 -9.18 -8.58
CA ARG A 143 6.07 -10.20 -8.41
C ARG A 143 5.44 -10.01 -7.04
N LEU A 144 4.16 -9.69 -7.02
CA LEU A 144 3.46 -9.32 -5.80
C LEU A 144 2.22 -10.20 -5.68
N SER A 145 1.97 -10.73 -4.50
CA SER A 145 0.82 -11.59 -4.25
C SER A 145 0.19 -11.30 -2.90
N GLY A 146 -1.13 -11.52 -2.83
CA GLY A 146 -1.90 -11.30 -1.62
C GLY A 146 -2.99 -12.35 -1.49
N ARG A 147 -3.16 -12.89 -0.29
CA ARG A 147 -4.25 -13.81 0.05
C ARG A 147 -4.95 -13.33 1.31
N THR A 148 -6.25 -13.09 1.17
CA THR A 148 -7.11 -12.58 2.25
C THR A 148 -8.18 -13.62 2.54
N ILE A 149 -8.11 -14.26 3.70
CA ILE A 149 -9.09 -15.26 4.14
C ILE A 149 -10.01 -14.75 5.26
N GLU A 150 -9.53 -13.80 6.07
CA GLU A 150 -10.28 -13.18 7.17
C GLU A 150 -9.86 -11.73 7.35
N SER A 151 -10.82 -10.81 7.35
CA SER A 151 -10.54 -9.39 7.50
C SER A 151 -11.66 -8.69 8.27
N SER A 152 -11.30 -7.67 9.04
CA SER A 152 -12.27 -6.72 9.62
C SER A 152 -12.93 -5.82 8.55
N SER A 153 -12.47 -5.86 7.30
CA SER A 153 -12.93 -5.07 6.16
C SER A 153 -13.30 -5.87 4.90
N ALA A 154 -13.05 -7.18 4.84
CA ALA A 154 -13.40 -8.01 3.68
C ALA A 154 -14.57 -8.93 4.01
N GLU A 155 -15.74 -8.64 3.44
CA GLU A 155 -16.86 -9.59 3.36
C GLU A 155 -16.57 -10.73 2.37
N ARG A 156 -15.48 -10.64 1.58
CA ARG A 156 -15.15 -11.54 0.48
C ARG A 156 -13.70 -12.00 0.54
N PRO A 157 -13.43 -13.27 0.87
CA PRO A 157 -12.11 -13.87 0.75
C PRO A 157 -11.61 -13.84 -0.70
N PHE A 158 -10.35 -13.48 -0.92
CA PHE A 158 -9.81 -13.33 -2.27
C PHE A 158 -8.30 -13.62 -2.33
N GLU A 159 -7.83 -13.84 -3.55
CA GLU A 159 -6.41 -14.00 -3.88
C GLU A 159 -6.07 -13.12 -5.07
N VAL A 160 -4.93 -12.44 -5.01
CA VAL A 160 -4.43 -11.54 -6.05
C VAL A 160 -2.99 -11.87 -6.40
N GLU A 161 -2.68 -11.84 -7.69
CA GLU A 161 -1.34 -11.97 -8.24
C GLU A 161 -1.08 -10.81 -9.22
N LEU A 162 0.08 -10.17 -9.06
CA LEU A 162 0.55 -9.09 -9.90
C LEU A 162 1.98 -9.41 -10.36
N THR A 163 2.20 -9.33 -11.67
CA THR A 163 3.56 -9.33 -12.24
C THR A 163 3.76 -8.03 -12.98
N VAL A 164 4.79 -7.26 -12.60
CA VAL A 164 5.16 -6.01 -13.25
C VAL A 164 6.55 -6.17 -13.83
N LYS A 165 6.75 -5.69 -15.06
CA LYS A 165 8.05 -5.62 -15.71
C LYS A 165 8.33 -4.21 -16.20
N CYS A 166 9.60 -3.80 -16.22
CA CYS A 166 10.00 -2.54 -16.80
C CYS A 166 11.40 -2.68 -17.41
N ASP A 167 11.45 -2.72 -18.74
CA ASP A 167 12.70 -2.82 -19.48
C ASP A 167 13.40 -1.46 -19.61
N ALA A 168 12.64 -0.37 -19.48
CA ALA A 168 13.19 0.98 -19.48
C ALA A 168 14.19 1.15 -18.31
N PRO A 169 15.27 1.91 -18.51
CA PRO A 169 16.26 2.11 -17.46
C PRO A 169 15.73 2.97 -16.31
N GLY A 170 14.55 3.58 -16.40
CA GLY A 170 14.03 4.46 -15.36
C GLY A 170 14.90 5.70 -15.10
N VAL A 171 14.38 6.60 -14.27
CA VAL A 171 15.01 7.87 -13.93
C VAL A 171 15.44 7.83 -12.47
N LYS A 172 16.66 8.29 -12.18
CA LYS A 172 17.12 8.41 -10.80
C LYS A 172 16.52 9.66 -10.18
N LEU A 173 15.82 9.48 -9.07
CA LEU A 173 15.18 10.55 -8.33
C LEU A 173 15.90 10.81 -7.01
N ARG A 174 15.83 12.06 -6.55
CA ARG A 174 16.32 12.41 -5.23
C ARG A 174 15.24 12.24 -4.19
N ALA A 175 15.56 11.59 -3.08
CA ALA A 175 14.68 11.43 -1.93
C ALA A 175 15.38 11.89 -0.64
N PRO A 176 14.62 12.28 0.41
CA PRO A 176 15.21 12.68 1.67
C PRO A 176 15.85 11.48 2.38
N THR A 177 17.12 11.61 2.73
CA THR A 177 17.92 10.63 3.48
C THR A 177 18.31 11.22 4.83
N LYS A 178 18.56 10.34 5.82
CA LYS A 178 18.96 10.80 7.17
C LYS A 178 20.35 11.43 7.21
N ALA A 179 21.28 10.94 6.40
CA ALA A 179 22.68 11.36 6.44
C ALA A 179 22.95 12.55 5.51
N ASP A 180 22.45 12.48 4.28
CA ASP A 180 22.88 13.37 3.20
C ASP A 180 21.78 14.37 2.77
N GLY A 181 20.64 14.38 3.46
CA GLY A 181 19.47 15.14 3.04
C GLY A 181 18.95 14.64 1.69
N LEU A 182 18.68 15.53 0.75
CA LEU A 182 18.11 15.17 -0.55
C LEU A 182 19.18 14.57 -1.49
N ALA A 183 19.19 13.24 -1.64
CA ALA A 183 20.19 12.50 -2.42
C ALA A 183 19.54 11.53 -3.41
N TYR A 184 20.25 11.14 -4.48
CA TYR A 184 19.77 10.13 -5.43
C TYR A 184 19.62 8.78 -4.72
N PHE A 185 18.38 8.39 -4.48
CA PHE A 185 18.05 7.28 -3.58
C PHE A 185 16.86 6.44 -4.06
N CYS A 186 16.19 6.90 -5.12
CA CYS A 186 15.09 6.20 -5.78
C CYS A 186 15.34 6.13 -7.28
N ARG A 187 14.66 5.18 -7.92
CA ARG A 187 14.61 5.00 -9.36
C ARG A 187 13.17 4.68 -9.73
N ASP A 188 12.59 5.47 -10.64
CA ASP A 188 11.21 5.30 -11.08
C ASP A 188 11.07 5.22 -12.61
N SER A 189 9.92 4.76 -13.07
CA SER A 189 9.55 4.76 -14.49
C SER A 189 8.03 4.70 -14.62
N PHE A 190 7.50 5.27 -15.69
CA PHE A 190 6.10 5.12 -16.10
C PHE A 190 5.94 4.21 -17.32
N GLU A 191 6.99 3.47 -17.68
CA GLU A 191 7.03 2.57 -18.84
C GLU A 191 6.92 1.09 -18.42
N GLY A 192 6.34 0.83 -17.25
CA GLY A 192 6.09 -0.53 -16.80
C GLY A 192 4.92 -1.18 -17.54
N GLU A 193 4.97 -2.50 -17.64
CA GLU A 193 3.88 -3.36 -18.07
C GLU A 193 3.46 -4.24 -16.90
N VAL A 194 2.15 -4.49 -16.78
CA VAL A 194 1.59 -5.23 -15.66
C VAL A 194 0.64 -6.31 -16.13
N GLU A 195 0.71 -7.48 -15.51
CA GLU A 195 -0.30 -8.54 -15.60
C GLU A 195 -0.95 -8.70 -14.23
N LEU A 196 -2.28 -8.65 -14.18
CA LEU A 196 -3.08 -8.81 -12.97
C LEU A 196 -4.01 -10.01 -13.11
N SER A 197 -4.04 -10.84 -12.06
CA SER A 197 -5.10 -11.83 -11.87
C SER A 197 -5.69 -11.74 -10.46
N LEU A 198 -7.00 -11.91 -10.37
CA LEU A 198 -7.77 -11.77 -9.12
C LEU A 198 -8.85 -12.85 -9.07
N TRP A 199 -8.95 -13.57 -7.95
CA TRP A 199 -9.92 -14.64 -7.74
C TRP A 199 -10.68 -14.44 -6.44
N ASP A 200 -11.98 -14.75 -6.47
CA ASP A 200 -12.72 -15.03 -5.25
C ASP A 200 -12.29 -16.38 -4.67
N LEU A 201 -12.16 -16.43 -3.35
CA LEU A 201 -11.90 -17.67 -2.62
C LEU A 201 -13.18 -18.19 -1.97
N VAL A 202 -13.40 -19.50 -2.09
CA VAL A 202 -14.50 -20.22 -1.45
C VAL A 202 -13.95 -21.25 -0.48
N ARG A 203 -14.73 -21.58 0.53
CA ARG A 203 -14.38 -22.65 1.47
C ARG A 203 -14.68 -24.00 0.83
N GLY A 204 -13.64 -24.79 0.61
CA GLY A 204 -13.74 -26.14 0.05
C GLY A 204 -14.28 -27.17 1.05
N PRO A 205 -14.52 -28.41 0.59
CA PRO A 205 -15.03 -29.51 1.43
C PRO A 205 -14.12 -29.88 2.61
N ASP A 206 -12.81 -29.67 2.45
CA ASP A 206 -11.78 -29.88 3.49
C ASP A 206 -11.66 -28.70 4.48
N GLY A 207 -12.52 -27.69 4.34
CA GLY A 207 -12.54 -26.49 5.16
C GLY A 207 -11.50 -25.43 4.79
N LYS A 208 -10.64 -25.67 3.79
CA LYS A 208 -9.63 -24.71 3.32
C LYS A 208 -10.21 -23.76 2.27
N TYR A 209 -9.69 -22.55 2.22
CA TYR A 209 -10.03 -21.61 1.15
C TYR A 209 -9.29 -21.98 -0.14
N VAL A 210 -10.02 -22.10 -1.24
CA VAL A 210 -9.50 -22.38 -2.59
C VAL A 210 -10.11 -21.39 -3.59
N ARG A 211 -9.46 -21.18 -4.74
CA ARG A 211 -10.06 -20.43 -5.86
C ARG A 211 -11.37 -21.12 -6.24
N ALA A 212 -12.43 -20.35 -6.45
CA ALA A 212 -13.73 -20.91 -6.83
C ALA A 212 -13.60 -21.79 -8.10
N PRO A 213 -13.75 -23.12 -8.01
CA PRO A 213 -13.47 -24.02 -9.13
C PRO A 213 -14.53 -23.93 -10.25
N ASP A 214 -15.71 -23.41 -9.92
CA ASP A 214 -16.87 -23.26 -10.78
C ASP A 214 -17.08 -21.82 -11.28
N ARG A 215 -16.18 -20.90 -10.94
CA ARG A 215 -16.28 -19.48 -11.33
C ARG A 215 -14.99 -19.03 -12.03
N PRO A 216 -15.10 -18.24 -13.10
CA PRO A 216 -13.93 -17.59 -13.68
C PRO A 216 -13.28 -16.63 -12.69
N PRO A 217 -12.02 -16.25 -12.90
CA PRO A 217 -11.37 -15.18 -12.13
C PRO A 217 -12.19 -13.88 -12.22
N VAL A 218 -12.17 -13.08 -11.15
CA VAL A 218 -12.76 -11.72 -11.16
C VAL A 218 -12.05 -10.86 -12.20
N VAL A 219 -10.72 -11.00 -12.26
CA VAL A 219 -9.86 -10.45 -13.31
C VAL A 219 -8.96 -11.59 -13.77
N ASP A 220 -9.03 -11.93 -15.06
CA ASP A 220 -8.24 -13.00 -15.65
C ASP A 220 -7.13 -12.40 -16.51
N ARG A 221 -5.89 -12.44 -16.00
CA ARG A 221 -4.66 -12.02 -16.69
C ARG A 221 -4.80 -10.71 -17.47
N ALA A 222 -5.43 -9.71 -16.86
CA ALA A 222 -5.55 -8.40 -17.47
C ALA A 222 -4.18 -7.77 -17.64
N THR A 223 -3.88 -7.25 -18.83
CA THR A 223 -2.62 -6.59 -19.14
C THR A 223 -2.79 -5.08 -19.09
N GLY A 224 -1.87 -4.41 -18.43
CA GLY A 224 -1.78 -2.97 -18.33
C GLY A 224 -0.45 -2.46 -18.87
N PHE A 225 -0.49 -1.22 -19.33
CA PHE A 225 0.65 -0.49 -19.86
C PHE A 225 0.78 0.82 -19.10
N GLN A 226 1.89 1.52 -19.25
CA GLN A 226 2.17 2.72 -18.46
C GLN A 226 2.04 2.50 -16.94
N CYS A 227 2.40 1.31 -16.46
CA CYS A 227 2.49 1.02 -15.04
C CYS A 227 3.66 1.83 -14.47
N ALA A 228 3.34 2.70 -13.53
CA ALA A 228 4.31 3.45 -12.78
C ALA A 228 4.98 2.52 -11.77
N VAL A 229 6.31 2.49 -11.75
CA VAL A 229 7.10 1.61 -10.87
C VAL A 229 8.21 2.39 -10.21
N GLU A 230 8.55 2.03 -8.98
CA GLU A 230 9.68 2.59 -8.25
C GLU A 230 10.37 1.50 -7.43
N VAL A 231 11.70 1.61 -7.36
CA VAL A 231 12.49 1.04 -6.27
C VAL A 231 13.25 2.16 -5.60
N GLY A 232 13.42 2.05 -4.30
CA GLY A 232 14.19 3.02 -3.54
C GLY A 232 14.59 2.47 -2.20
N GLY A 233 15.29 3.28 -1.42
CA GLY A 233 16.04 2.71 -0.32
C GLY A 233 17.24 1.94 -0.86
N GLY A 234 18.20 1.64 0.00
CA GLY A 234 19.33 0.82 -0.41
C GLY A 234 20.60 1.11 0.36
N PRO A 235 21.69 0.48 -0.10
CA PRO A 235 21.83 -0.24 -1.37
C PRO A 235 21.06 -1.59 -1.49
N TRP A 236 20.69 -1.97 -2.72
CA TRP A 236 20.07 -3.27 -3.09
C TRP A 236 21.06 -4.04 -3.96
N TRP A 237 21.57 -5.17 -3.47
CA TRP A 237 22.54 -6.00 -4.19
C TRP A 237 21.88 -7.20 -4.86
N ASP A 238 20.80 -7.70 -4.26
CA ASP A 238 20.09 -8.91 -4.66
C ASP A 238 18.58 -8.68 -4.64
N LYS A 239 17.84 -9.61 -5.25
CA LYS A 239 16.38 -9.69 -5.19
C LYS A 239 15.87 -9.59 -3.75
N TRP A 240 14.91 -8.71 -3.51
CA TRP A 240 14.21 -8.62 -2.23
C TRP A 240 12.96 -9.49 -2.25
N GLU A 241 13.01 -10.60 -1.53
CA GLU A 241 11.90 -11.53 -1.34
C GLU A 241 11.52 -11.59 0.14
N ASP A 242 10.27 -11.29 0.47
CA ASP A 242 9.75 -11.42 1.83
C ASP A 242 8.22 -11.51 1.86
N ASP A 243 7.71 -11.90 3.03
CA ASP A 243 6.29 -11.88 3.39
C ASP A 243 6.04 -10.73 4.39
N ALA A 244 4.95 -10.00 4.18
CA ALA A 244 4.54 -8.94 5.07
C ALA A 244 4.25 -9.49 6.47
N LYS A 245 5.08 -9.10 7.46
CA LYS A 245 4.94 -9.54 8.85
C LYS A 245 4.76 -8.33 9.74
N MET A 246 3.51 -8.04 10.12
CA MET A 246 3.27 -7.08 11.20
C MET A 246 3.40 -7.79 12.56
N ARG A 247 4.37 -7.36 13.38
CA ARG A 247 4.62 -7.95 14.71
C ARG A 247 3.52 -7.59 15.72
N GLU A 248 3.22 -8.48 16.65
CA GLU A 248 2.44 -8.12 17.85
C GLU A 248 3.32 -7.28 18.80
N PRO A 249 2.76 -6.30 19.54
CA PRO A 249 1.34 -5.92 19.64
C PRO A 249 0.86 -4.92 18.57
N MET A 250 1.71 -4.57 17.58
CA MET A 250 1.39 -3.53 16.59
C MET A 250 0.19 -3.92 15.74
N ARG A 251 0.09 -5.19 15.34
CA ARG A 251 -1.05 -5.72 14.59
C ARG A 251 -2.37 -5.54 15.36
N THR A 252 -2.39 -5.88 16.65
CA THR A 252 -3.56 -5.65 17.52
C THR A 252 -3.87 -4.17 17.67
N MET A 253 -2.86 -3.30 17.84
CA MET A 253 -3.06 -1.85 17.98
C MET A 253 -3.61 -1.19 16.71
N VAL A 254 -3.20 -1.64 15.52
CA VAL A 254 -3.73 -1.17 14.23
C VAL A 254 -5.19 -1.61 14.04
N LYS A 255 -5.55 -2.80 14.52
CA LYS A 255 -6.93 -3.35 14.45
C LYS A 255 -7.86 -2.79 15.52
N ALA A 256 -7.34 -2.34 16.66
CA ALA A 256 -8.15 -1.88 17.77
C ALA A 256 -8.89 -0.57 17.41
N PRO A 257 -10.22 -0.48 17.62
CA PRO A 257 -10.90 0.80 17.56
C PRO A 257 -10.31 1.73 18.62
N TYR A 258 -9.78 2.87 18.19
CA TYR A 258 -9.10 3.85 19.05
C TYR A 258 -10.12 4.53 19.97
N THR A 259 -10.50 3.89 21.07
CA THR A 259 -11.15 4.56 22.20
C THR A 259 -10.10 5.06 23.19
N LEU A 260 -9.09 5.82 22.73
CA LEU A 260 -8.15 6.48 23.66
C LEU A 260 -8.78 7.74 24.27
N LYS A 261 -9.68 7.50 25.22
CA LYS A 261 -9.76 8.28 26.45
C LYS A 261 -9.17 7.54 27.67
N LYS A 262 -8.85 6.24 27.57
CA LYS A 262 -8.44 5.44 28.74
C LYS A 262 -6.92 5.31 28.97
N ILE A 263 -6.08 5.32 27.92
CA ILE A 263 -4.63 5.07 28.10
C ILE A 263 -3.91 6.28 28.73
N LYS A 264 -4.32 7.52 28.43
CA LYS A 264 -3.81 8.73 29.10
C LYS A 264 -4.11 8.75 30.62
N LYS A 265 -5.21 8.12 31.04
CA LYS A 265 -5.60 8.03 32.47
C LYS A 265 -4.83 6.94 33.22
N TRP A 266 -4.33 5.91 32.52
CA TRP A 266 -3.59 4.82 33.13
C TRP A 266 -2.11 5.18 33.35
N ILE A 267 -1.45 5.75 32.33
CA ILE A 267 -0.03 6.17 32.41
C ILE A 267 0.15 7.37 33.35
N GLY A 268 -0.80 8.32 33.35
CA GLY A 268 -0.77 9.47 34.28
C GLY A 268 -1.06 9.09 35.75
N ARG A 269 -1.64 7.92 36.01
CA ARG A 269 -1.92 7.44 37.38
C ARG A 269 -0.78 6.60 37.98
N THR A 270 0.02 5.94 37.15
CA THR A 270 1.17 5.14 37.59
C THR A 270 2.43 5.97 37.83
N LEU A 271 2.58 7.11 37.14
CA LEU A 271 3.72 8.03 37.33
C LEU A 271 3.47 9.15 38.36
N GLY A 272 2.27 9.21 38.96
CA GLY A 272 1.88 10.26 39.91
C GLY A 272 1.81 9.84 41.39
N ARG A 273 2.25 8.63 41.75
CA ARG A 273 2.31 8.15 43.14
C ARG A 273 3.74 7.73 43.48
N GLY A 274 4.59 8.72 43.72
CA GLY A 274 5.98 8.44 44.09
C GLY A 274 6.80 9.67 44.43
N SER A 275 6.32 10.54 45.33
CA SER A 275 7.13 11.23 46.36
C SER A 275 6.32 12.37 46.99
N ASN A 276 5.87 12.19 48.23
CA ASN A 276 5.91 13.28 49.19
C ASN A 276 5.97 12.68 50.59
N ASN A 277 7.20 12.31 50.96
CA ASN A 277 7.59 12.04 52.33
C ASN A 277 8.44 13.25 52.76
N GLY A 278 8.04 13.94 53.84
CA GLY A 278 8.99 14.67 54.69
C GLY A 278 8.87 16.19 54.79
N SER A 279 8.52 16.63 56.01
CA SER A 279 8.94 17.85 56.73
C SER A 279 8.34 19.21 56.35
N LYS A 280 7.45 19.71 57.21
CA LYS A 280 7.78 20.59 58.35
C LYS A 280 6.74 20.43 59.45
#